data_AF-A0A5B6Z7L5-F1
#
_entry.id   AF-A0A5B6Z7L5-F1
#
_cell.length_a   1.000
_cell.length_b   1.000
_cell.length_c   1.000
_cell.angle_alpha   90.00
_cell.angle_beta   90.00
_cell.angle_gamma   90.00
#
_symmetry.space_group_name_H-M   'P 1'
#
loop_
_entity.id
_entity.type
_entity.pdbx_description
1 polymer ?
#
loop_
_entity_poly.entity_id
_entity_poly.type
_entity_poly.pdbx_seq_one_letter_code
_entity_poly.pdbx_strand_id
1 'polypeptide(L)'
;YIYIYIILNLKINVMVLCSLNHSFGGWIFATSKLVWLEFIGDMFTEEQNELVESAAEMLYGLIHVRYILTTKGMATMLEKYKNGEFGRCPRVYCCGQPCLPAGLSPSIEVSE
;
A
#
# COMPACT_ATOMS: atom_id res chain seq x y z
N TYR A 1 0.03 19.28 -4.22
CA TYR A 1 -1.38 18.82 -4.33
C TYR A 1 -1.59 17.79 -5.43
N ILE A 2 -1.31 18.09 -6.70
CA ILE A 2 -1.45 17.12 -7.81
C ILE A 2 -0.53 15.89 -7.64
N TYR A 3 0.73 16.09 -7.23
CA TYR A 3 1.68 14.99 -6.98
C TYR A 3 1.24 14.05 -5.86
N ILE A 4 0.85 14.61 -4.70
CA ILE A 4 0.26 13.86 -3.58
C ILE A 4 -1.00 13.11 -4.03
N TYR A 5 -1.87 13.76 -4.80
CA TYR A 5 -3.08 13.15 -5.35
C TYR A 5 -2.74 11.99 -6.30
N ILE A 6 -1.70 12.11 -7.12
CA ILE A 6 -1.24 11.06 -8.05
C ILE A 6 -0.57 9.91 -7.28
N ILE A 7 0.32 10.17 -6.32
CA ILE A 7 0.96 9.13 -5.49
C ILE A 7 -0.09 8.38 -4.66
N LEU A 8 -1.02 9.10 -4.03
CA LEU A 8 -2.14 8.49 -3.30
C LEU A 8 -3.06 7.74 -4.24
N ASN A 9 -3.42 8.30 -5.41
CA ASN A 9 -4.23 7.56 -6.37
C ASN A 9 -3.48 6.36 -6.94
N LEU A 10 -2.17 6.41 -7.18
CA LEU A 10 -1.39 5.26 -7.65
C LEU A 10 -1.31 4.18 -6.56
N LYS A 11 -0.99 4.54 -5.31
CA LYS A 11 -0.92 3.58 -4.18
C LYS A 11 -2.30 3.00 -3.83
N ILE A 12 -3.36 3.82 -3.85
CA ILE A 12 -4.75 3.37 -3.65
C ILE A 12 -5.24 2.52 -4.84
N ASN A 13 -4.99 2.93 -6.08
CA ASN A 13 -5.37 2.14 -7.25
C ASN A 13 -4.53 0.86 -7.38
N VAL A 14 -3.27 0.81 -6.94
CA VAL A 14 -2.48 -0.42 -6.83
C VAL A 14 -3.14 -1.39 -5.85
N MET A 15 -3.62 -0.89 -4.71
CA MET A 15 -4.36 -1.73 -3.76
C MET A 15 -5.67 -2.27 -4.36
N VAL A 16 -6.40 -1.44 -5.13
CA VAL A 16 -7.64 -1.84 -5.83
C VAL A 16 -7.37 -2.79 -7.00
N LEU A 17 -6.31 -2.58 -7.78
CA LEU A 17 -5.91 -3.41 -8.92
C LEU A 17 -5.39 -4.78 -8.48
N CYS A 18 -4.61 -4.83 -7.40
CA CYS A 18 -4.18 -6.08 -6.76
C CYS A 18 -5.38 -6.89 -6.23
N SER A 19 -6.52 -6.23 -5.97
CA SER A 19 -7.78 -6.84 -5.52
C SER A 19 -8.76 -7.20 -6.65
N LEU A 20 -8.41 -6.94 -7.92
CA LEU A 20 -9.30 -7.18 -9.06
C LEU A 20 -8.71 -8.11 -10.13
N ASN A 21 -7.41 -8.42 -10.12
CA ASN A 21 -6.83 -9.26 -11.16
C ASN A 21 -5.64 -10.11 -10.65
N HIS A 22 -5.84 -11.43 -10.59
CA HIS A 22 -4.78 -12.44 -10.34
C HIS A 22 -3.85 -12.66 -11.56
N SER A 23 -4.11 -12.07 -12.73
CA SER A 23 -3.40 -12.44 -13.98
C SER A 23 -2.62 -11.35 -14.69
N PHE A 24 -2.28 -10.22 -14.04
CA PHE A 24 -1.51 -9.16 -14.71
C PHE A 24 -0.25 -8.75 -13.93
N GLY A 25 0.61 -9.73 -13.66
CA GLY A 25 1.95 -9.53 -13.06
C GLY A 25 3.02 -8.93 -13.99
N GLY A 26 2.66 -8.27 -15.10
CA GLY A 26 3.64 -7.76 -16.07
C GLY A 26 3.39 -6.36 -16.62
N TRP A 27 2.13 -5.92 -16.75
CA TRP A 27 1.82 -4.69 -17.51
C TRP A 27 1.57 -3.45 -16.65
N ILE A 28 1.34 -3.62 -15.34
CA ILE A 28 0.98 -2.51 -14.45
C ILE A 28 2.22 -1.68 -14.04
N PHE A 29 3.43 -2.25 -14.15
CA PHE A 29 4.67 -1.53 -13.88
C PHE A 29 5.13 -0.62 -15.02
N ALA A 30 4.69 -0.85 -16.26
CA ALA A 30 5.34 -0.26 -17.43
C ALA A 30 4.75 1.09 -17.89
N THR A 31 3.48 1.41 -17.60
CA THR A 31 2.80 2.51 -18.32
C THR A 31 2.26 3.65 -17.45
N SER A 32 2.38 3.59 -16.13
CA SER A 32 1.92 4.69 -15.26
C SER A 32 3.02 5.48 -14.56
N LYS A 33 4.25 4.96 -14.51
CA LYS A 33 5.32 5.56 -13.69
C LYS A 33 6.33 6.41 -14.46
N LEU A 34 6.61 6.14 -15.73
CA LEU A 34 7.95 6.48 -16.25
C LEU A 34 8.10 7.85 -16.94
N VAL A 35 7.06 8.46 -17.52
CA VAL A 35 7.29 9.71 -18.29
C VAL A 35 6.83 10.98 -17.57
N TRP A 36 5.80 10.89 -16.71
CA TRP A 36 5.27 12.06 -15.99
C TRP A 36 5.95 12.32 -14.63
N LEU A 37 6.48 11.29 -13.97
CA LEU A 37 7.13 11.42 -12.66
C LEU A 37 8.61 11.83 -12.79
N GLU A 38 9.33 11.40 -13.82
CA GLU A 38 10.70 11.87 -14.10
C GLU A 38 10.72 13.39 -14.41
N PHE A 39 9.72 13.89 -15.15
CA PHE A 39 9.63 15.31 -15.51
C PHE A 39 9.23 16.24 -14.34
N ILE A 40 8.55 15.72 -13.31
CA ILE A 40 8.13 16.51 -12.13
C ILE A 40 9.10 16.32 -10.96
N GLY A 41 9.77 15.17 -10.86
CA GLY A 41 10.80 14.90 -9.84
C GLY A 41 11.99 15.85 -9.93
N ASP A 42 12.33 16.29 -11.15
CA ASP A 42 13.40 17.26 -11.43
C ASP A 42 13.09 18.70 -10.95
N MET A 43 11.84 18.98 -10.54
CA MET A 43 11.44 20.30 -10.04
C MET A 43 11.68 20.47 -8.52
N PHE A 44 11.91 19.39 -7.79
CA PHE A 44 12.11 19.37 -6.34
C PHE A 44 13.51 18.86 -6.01
N THR A 45 14.09 19.31 -4.88
CA THR A 45 15.31 18.69 -4.38
C THR A 45 15.04 17.28 -3.86
N GLU A 46 16.07 16.43 -3.81
CA GLU A 46 15.96 15.05 -3.30
C GLU A 46 15.36 15.01 -1.89
N GLU A 47 15.81 15.90 -1.01
CA GLU A 47 15.28 16.06 0.35
C GLU A 47 13.77 16.43 0.37
N GLN A 48 13.32 17.29 -0.55
CA GLN A 48 11.91 17.65 -0.66
C GLN A 48 11.07 16.48 -1.17
N ASN A 49 11.61 15.66 -2.07
CA ASN A 49 10.94 14.46 -2.55
C ASN A 49 10.79 13.43 -1.42
N GLU A 50 11.83 13.20 -0.62
CA GLU A 50 11.77 12.29 0.54
C GLU A 50 10.70 12.72 1.55
N LEU A 51 10.62 14.01 1.88
CA LEU A 51 9.60 14.54 2.78
C LEU A 51 8.18 14.32 2.24
N VAL A 52 7.98 14.54 0.94
CA VAL A 52 6.67 14.36 0.29
C VAL A 52 6.29 12.88 0.24
N GLU A 53 7.25 12.00 -0.03
CA GLU A 53 7.01 10.55 -0.04
C GLU A 53 6.66 10.03 1.36
N SER A 54 7.40 10.43 2.40
CA SER A 54 7.13 10.10 3.80
C SER A 54 5.73 10.56 4.23
N ALA A 55 5.36 11.81 3.91
CA ALA A 55 4.03 12.33 4.21
C ALA A 55 2.92 11.58 3.47
N ALA A 56 3.15 11.19 2.21
CA ALA A 56 2.19 10.41 1.43
C ALA A 56 2.01 8.99 1.98
N GLU A 57 3.08 8.36 2.49
CA GLU A 57 3.02 7.05 3.14
C GLU A 57 2.23 7.09 4.44
N MET A 58 2.48 8.08 5.27
CA MET A 58 1.72 8.27 6.51
C MET A 58 0.24 8.50 6.22
N LEU A 59 -0.08 9.37 5.26
CA LEU A 59 -1.46 9.64 4.86
C LEU A 59 -2.15 8.39 4.29
N TYR A 60 -1.44 7.60 3.48
CA TYR A 60 -1.94 6.32 3.00
C TYR A 60 -2.25 5.37 4.16
N GLY A 61 -1.35 5.22 5.14
CA GLY A 61 -1.58 4.40 6.33
C GLY A 61 -2.82 4.83 7.12
N LEU A 62 -3.00 6.14 7.31
CA LEU A 62 -4.16 6.74 8.01
C LEU A 62 -5.49 6.52 7.27
N ILE A 63 -5.48 6.55 5.94
CA ILE A 63 -6.67 6.23 5.14
C ILE A 63 -6.93 4.72 5.17
N HIS A 64 -5.87 3.92 5.04
CA HIS A 64 -5.93 2.47 4.98
C HIS A 64 -6.53 1.86 6.26
N VAL A 65 -6.15 2.36 7.44
CA VAL A 65 -6.73 1.88 8.72
C VAL A 65 -8.24 2.09 8.80
N ARG A 66 -8.78 3.13 8.14
CA ARG A 66 -10.23 3.34 8.03
C ARG A 66 -10.84 2.46 6.94
N TYR A 67 -10.15 2.29 5.81
CA TYR A 67 -10.61 1.47 4.69
C TYR A 67 -10.83 0.01 5.09
N ILE A 68 -9.91 -0.59 5.86
CA ILE A 68 -10.02 -1.99 6.29
C ILE A 68 -11.24 -2.26 7.19
N LEU A 69 -11.82 -1.22 7.80
CA LEU A 69 -13.04 -1.32 8.62
C LEU A 69 -14.32 -1.26 7.78
N THR A 70 -14.22 -0.88 6.50
CA THR A 70 -15.37 -0.90 5.58
C THR A 70 -15.63 -2.31 5.08
N THR A 71 -16.88 -2.61 4.67
CA THR A 71 -17.25 -3.91 4.10
C THR A 71 -16.39 -4.29 2.88
N LYS A 72 -16.10 -3.31 2.01
CA LYS A 72 -15.25 -3.51 0.84
C LYS A 72 -13.81 -3.84 1.24
N GLY A 73 -13.24 -3.07 2.18
CA GLY A 73 -11.88 -3.31 2.66
C GLY A 73 -11.74 -4.66 3.37
N MET A 74 -12.71 -5.05 4.19
CA MET A 74 -12.72 -6.38 4.81
C MET A 74 -12.76 -7.50 3.77
N ALA A 75 -13.58 -7.38 2.72
CA ALA A 75 -13.64 -8.36 1.65
C ALA A 75 -12.30 -8.50 0.92
N THR A 76 -11.65 -7.38 0.60
CA THR A 76 -10.30 -7.35 0.01
C THR A 76 -9.26 -8.00 0.93
N MET A 77 -9.24 -7.65 2.22
CA MET A 77 -8.28 -8.23 3.18
C MET A 77 -8.49 -9.73 3.36
N LEU A 78 -9.74 -10.20 3.30
CA LEU A 78 -10.08 -11.62 3.36
C LEU A 78 -9.56 -12.40 2.15
N GLU A 79 -9.62 -11.82 0.94
CA GLU A 79 -9.06 -12.45 -0.25
C GLU A 79 -7.54 -12.64 -0.12
N LYS A 80 -6.84 -11.57 0.29
CA LYS A 80 -5.39 -11.60 0.56
C LYS A 80 -5.01 -12.59 1.64
N TYR A 81 -5.83 -12.70 2.69
CA TYR A 81 -5.67 -13.68 3.76
C TYR A 81 -5.74 -15.12 3.24
N LYS A 82 -6.75 -15.43 2.41
CA LYS A 82 -6.91 -16.76 1.81
C LYS A 82 -5.75 -17.11 0.88
N ASN A 83 -5.23 -16.12 0.16
CA ASN A 83 -4.04 -16.26 -0.70
C ASN A 83 -2.73 -16.39 0.10
N GLY A 84 -2.74 -16.09 1.41
CA GLY A 84 -1.55 -16.13 2.25
C GLY A 84 -0.55 -15.01 1.97
N GLU A 85 -1.00 -13.88 1.38
CA GLU A 85 -0.14 -12.76 0.99
C GLU A 85 0.55 -12.06 2.17
N PHE A 86 -0.03 -12.16 3.37
CA PHE A 86 0.54 -11.61 4.61
C PHE A 86 1.50 -12.56 5.32
N GLY A 87 1.78 -13.71 4.70
CA GLY A 87 2.58 -14.76 5.31
C GLY A 87 1.77 -15.71 6.20
N ARG A 88 2.50 -16.61 6.84
CA ARG A 88 1.96 -17.71 7.65
C ARG A 88 2.60 -17.71 9.02
N CYS A 89 1.90 -18.28 9.99
CA CYS A 89 2.40 -18.38 11.35
C CYS A 89 3.71 -19.19 11.37
N PRO A 90 4.81 -18.66 11.94
CA PRO A 90 6.10 -19.35 11.98
C PRO A 90 6.12 -20.53 12.96
N ARG A 91 5.11 -20.65 13.84
CA ARG A 91 5.01 -21.73 14.82
C ARG A 91 4.63 -23.03 14.11
N VAL A 92 5.47 -24.05 14.27
CA VAL A 92 5.33 -25.38 13.63
C VAL A 92 3.94 -26.00 13.88
N TYR A 93 3.44 -25.89 15.12
CA TYR A 93 2.13 -26.45 15.51
C TYR A 93 0.92 -25.65 15.00
N CYS A 94 1.12 -24.53 14.31
CA CYS A 94 0.04 -23.78 13.67
C CYS A 94 -0.21 -24.24 12.22
N CYS A 95 0.49 -25.28 11.74
CA CYS A 95 0.29 -25.87 10.42
C CYS A 95 0.32 -24.84 9.26
N GLY A 96 1.13 -23.79 9.41
CA GLY A 96 1.22 -22.72 8.41
C GLY A 96 -0.07 -21.91 8.25
N GLN A 97 -0.84 -21.71 9.32
CA GLN A 97 -2.03 -20.87 9.32
C GLN A 97 -1.72 -19.48 8.71
N PRO A 98 -2.51 -18.99 7.73
CA PRO A 98 -2.35 -17.64 7.20
C PRO A 98 -2.54 -16.59 8.31
N CYS A 99 -1.79 -15.50 8.25
CA CYS A 99 -1.83 -14.42 9.22
C CYS A 99 -2.47 -13.15 8.64
N LEU A 100 -2.87 -12.24 9.52
CA LEU A 100 -3.27 -10.87 9.17
C LEU A 100 -2.28 -9.88 9.81
N PRO A 101 -2.02 -8.74 9.16
CA PRO A 101 -1.24 -7.67 9.75
C PRO A 101 -2.02 -7.02 10.90
N ALA A 102 -1.32 -6.69 11.99
CA ALA A 102 -1.88 -5.98 13.14
C ALA A 102 -0.87 -4.96 13.67
N GLY A 103 -1.34 -3.75 13.99
CA GLY A 103 -0.56 -2.74 14.70
C GLY A 103 -0.71 -2.91 16.20
N LEU A 104 0.39 -2.77 16.95
CA LEU A 104 0.38 -2.86 18.42
C LEU A 104 -0.11 -1.56 19.08
N SER A 105 0.07 -0.42 18.40
CA SER A 105 -0.39 0.89 18.83
C SER A 105 -1.40 1.48 17.84
N PRO A 106 -2.44 2.17 18.31
CA PRO A 106 -3.30 2.99 17.45
C PRO A 106 -2.63 4.30 17.05
N SER A 107 -1.63 4.76 17.81
CA SER A 107 -0.79 5.92 17.49
C SER A 107 0.28 5.53 16.48
N ILE A 108 0.38 6.32 15.40
CA ILE A 108 1.56 6.36 14.55
C ILE A 108 2.61 7.16 15.32
N GLU A 109 3.25 6.51 16.29
CA GLU A 109 4.51 7.05 16.81
C GLU A 109 5.53 6.88 15.70
N VAL A 110 6.10 7.99 15.27
CA VAL A 110 7.22 8.00 14.34
C VAL A 110 8.33 7.24 15.05
N SER A 111 8.53 5.98 14.69
CA SER A 111 9.70 5.24 15.13
C SER A 111 10.90 5.88 14.42
N GLU A 112 11.58 6.78 15.14
CA GLU A 112 12.97 7.16 14.83
C GLU A 112 13.87 5.92 14.79
#